data_AF-R0AZ28-F1
#
_entry.id   AF-R0AZ28-F1
#
_cell.length_a   1.000
_cell.length_b   1.000
_cell.length_c   1.000
_cell.angle_alpha   90.00
_cell.angle_beta   90.00
_cell.angle_gamma   90.00
#
_symmetry.space_group_name_H-M   'P 1'
#
loop_
_entity.id
_entity.type
_entity.pdbx_description
1 polymer ?
#
loop_
_entity_poly.entity_id
_entity_poly.type
_entity_poly.pdbx_seq_one_letter_code
_entity_poly.pdbx_strand_id
1 'polypeptide(L)'
;MNKSDLEIGDVIKFHDWGSGGFLFGIIVEQDDDLYNSKLNIWRPKGIYYLQAHGIDCITLIKNEADVKAYELYDFRDLITCAEDKAVYYNLR
;
A
#
# COMPACT_ATOMS: atom_id res chain seq x y z
N MET A 1 2.18 13.52 1.26
CA MET A 1 0.77 13.18 1.57
C MET A 1 0.70 12.80 3.04
N ASN A 2 -0.35 13.21 3.77
CA ASN A 2 -0.49 12.79 5.16
C ASN A 2 -1.14 11.40 5.21
N LYS A 3 -0.74 10.58 6.19
CA LYS A 3 -1.34 9.24 6.40
C LYS A 3 -2.86 9.32 6.66
N SER A 4 -3.32 10.44 7.22
CA SER A 4 -4.72 10.72 7.53
C SER A 4 -5.59 10.97 6.29
N ASP A 5 -5.00 11.24 5.13
CA ASP A 5 -5.73 11.52 3.88
C ASP A 5 -6.04 10.23 3.09
N LEU A 6 -5.56 9.08 3.57
CA LEU A 6 -5.68 7.79 2.88
C LEU A 6 -7.02 7.12 3.20
N GLU A 7 -7.62 6.53 2.17
CA GLU A 7 -8.89 5.83 2.25
C GLU A 7 -8.74 4.33 1.89
N ILE A 8 -9.69 3.51 2.33
CA ILE A 8 -9.72 2.08 1.99
C ILE A 8 -9.76 1.91 0.47
N GLY A 9 -8.88 1.05 -0.04
CA GLY A 9 -8.71 0.78 -1.45
C GLY A 9 -7.67 1.66 -2.14
N ASP A 10 -7.17 2.71 -1.49
CA ASP A 10 -6.09 3.52 -2.08
C ASP A 10 -4.87 2.65 -2.37
N VAL A 11 -4.40 2.72 -3.63
CA VAL A 11 -3.15 2.09 -4.03
C VAL A 11 -2.03 3.08 -3.80
N ILE A 12 -1.05 2.71 -2.99
CA ILE A 12 0.04 3.60 -2.61
C ILE A 12 1.39 2.98 -2.94
N LYS A 13 2.34 3.87 -3.20
CA LYS A 13 3.77 3.58 -3.08
C LYS A 13 4.27 4.18 -1.78
N PHE A 14 5.01 3.41 -0.99
CA PHE A 14 5.57 3.86 0.28
C PHE A 14 6.99 3.34 0.42
N HIS A 15 7.78 4.02 1.26
CA HIS A 15 9.08 3.53 1.67
C HIS A 15 8.96 2.84 3.02
N ASP A 16 9.60 1.67 3.13
CA ASP A 16 9.72 0.93 4.38
C ASP A 16 11.19 0.74 4.76
N TRP A 17 11.60 1.33 5.89
CA TRP A 17 12.94 1.21 6.44
C TRP A 17 13.27 -0.22 6.89
N GLY A 18 12.28 -1.05 7.22
CA GLY A 18 12.49 -2.46 7.59
C GLY A 18 12.90 -3.32 6.39
N SER A 19 12.24 -3.11 5.25
CA SER A 19 12.56 -3.78 3.98
C SER A 19 13.71 -3.10 3.21
N GLY A 20 14.06 -1.87 3.58
CA GLY A 20 15.14 -1.09 2.96
C GLY A 20 14.82 -0.57 1.56
N GLY A 21 13.55 -0.28 1.26
CA GLY A 21 13.17 0.11 -0.10
C GLY A 21 11.73 0.59 -0.26
N PHE A 22 11.41 0.95 -1.50
CA PHE A 22 10.06 1.34 -1.91
C PHE A 22 9.24 0.12 -2.30
N LEU A 23 7.98 0.12 -1.86
CA LEU A 23 7.03 -0.96 -2.08
C LEU A 23 5.69 -0.37 -2.52
N PHE A 24 4.90 -1.18 -3.23
CA PHE A 24 3.48 -0.88 -3.44
C PHE A 24 2.61 -1.63 -2.44
N GLY A 25 1.48 -1.03 -2.07
CA GLY A 25 0.48 -1.67 -1.24
C GLY A 25 -0.89 -1.03 -1.38
N ILE A 26 -1.89 -1.70 -0.82
CA ILE A 26 -3.29 -1.26 -0.86
C ILE A 26 -3.73 -0.94 0.56
N ILE A 27 -4.37 0.20 0.78
CA ILE A 27 -4.94 0.53 2.08
C ILE A 27 -6.16 -0.34 2.35
N VAL A 28 -6.14 -1.05 3.47
CA VAL A 28 -7.22 -1.94 3.91
C VAL A 28 -7.66 -1.59 5.32
N GLU A 29 -8.90 -1.94 5.64
CA GLU A 29 -9.36 -1.92 7.03
C GLU A 29 -8.84 -3.17 7.75
N GLN A 30 -8.04 -2.95 8.78
CA GLN A 30 -7.56 -3.98 9.67
C GLN A 30 -7.22 -3.35 11.01
N ASP A 31 -7.89 -3.81 12.08
CA ASP A 31 -7.60 -3.34 13.42
C ASP A 31 -6.17 -3.70 13.83
N ASP A 32 -5.46 -2.71 14.32
CA ASP A 32 -4.14 -2.83 14.90
C ASP A 32 -4.09 -2.14 16.26
N ASP A 33 -4.09 -2.96 17.31
CA ASP A 33 -4.04 -2.54 18.70
C ASP A 33 -2.70 -1.89 19.08
N LEU A 34 -1.62 -2.21 18.37
CA LEU A 34 -0.29 -1.69 18.69
C LEU A 34 -0.19 -0.19 18.42
N TYR A 35 -0.73 0.25 17.29
CA TYR A 35 -0.70 1.65 16.88
C TYR A 35 -2.07 2.34 16.95
N ASN A 36 -3.10 1.68 17.49
CA ASN A 36 -4.49 2.15 17.55
C ASN A 36 -4.99 2.67 16.18
N SER A 37 -4.71 1.91 15.13
CA SER A 37 -5.08 2.27 13.76
C SER A 37 -5.99 1.22 13.14
N LYS A 38 -6.98 1.69 12.36
CA LYS A 38 -7.87 0.82 11.58
C LYS A 38 -7.43 0.67 10.13
N LEU A 39 -6.51 1.51 9.68
CA LEU A 39 -6.04 1.53 8.30
C LEU A 39 -4.62 1.02 8.26
N ASN A 40 -4.41 -0.05 7.50
CA ASN A 40 -3.11 -0.67 7.31
C ASN A 40 -2.87 -0.97 5.84
N ILE A 41 -1.63 -1.36 5.52
CA ILE A 41 -1.21 -1.55 4.14
C ILE A 41 -1.13 -3.04 3.87
N TRP A 42 -1.94 -3.51 2.94
CA TRP A 42 -1.91 -4.87 2.46
C TRP A 42 -0.89 -5.07 1.34
N ARG A 43 -0.18 -6.20 1.41
CA ARG A 43 0.63 -6.78 0.33
C ARG A 43 0.40 -8.29 0.26
N PRO A 44 0.80 -8.97 -0.83
CA PRO A 44 0.56 -10.40 -0.99
C PRO A 44 1.16 -11.27 0.11
N LYS A 45 2.28 -10.82 0.70
CA LYS A 45 3.05 -11.49 1.74
C LYS A 45 2.65 -11.13 3.17
N GLY A 46 1.77 -10.15 3.37
CA GLY A 46 1.36 -9.74 4.71
C GLY A 46 0.91 -8.29 4.80
N ILE A 47 0.84 -7.81 6.03
CA ILE A 47 0.30 -6.50 6.39
C ILE A 47 1.42 -5.66 6.96
N TYR A 48 1.47 -4.41 6.54
CA TYR A 48 2.38 -3.40 7.04
C TYR A 48 1.57 -2.37 7.83
N TYR A 49 2.04 -2.07 9.03
CA TYR A 49 1.34 -1.13 9.91
C TYR A 49 1.57 0.30 9.44
N LEU A 50 0.52 0.97 8.97
CA LEU A 50 0.62 2.30 8.35
C LEU A 50 1.27 3.31 9.32
N GLN A 51 1.00 3.18 10.61
CA GLN A 51 1.51 4.07 11.66
C GLN A 51 2.89 3.69 12.19
N ALA A 52 3.50 2.59 11.71
CA ALA A 52 4.85 2.25 12.11
C ALA A 52 5.84 3.36 11.72
N HIS A 53 6.82 3.61 12.61
CA HIS A 53 7.86 4.62 12.41
C HIS A 53 8.72 4.37 11.16
N GLY A 54 8.74 3.13 10.66
CA GLY A 54 9.48 2.75 9.46
C GLY A 54 8.79 3.08 8.13
N ILE A 55 7.58 3.62 8.13
CA ILE A 55 6.82 3.91 6.90
C ILE A 55 6.74 5.40 6.61
N ASP A 56 7.31 5.81 5.48
CA ASP A 56 7.31 7.20 4.99
C ASP A 56 7.21 7.29 3.45
N CYS A 57 7.42 8.49 2.90
CA CYS A 57 7.42 8.78 1.46
C CYS A 57 6.19 8.25 0.68
N ILE A 58 5.01 8.36 1.29
CA ILE A 58 3.78 7.82 0.73
C ILE A 58 3.30 8.66 -0.46
N THR A 59 3.05 7.99 -1.58
CA THR A 59 2.53 8.54 -2.83
C THR A 59 1.32 7.73 -3.28
N LEU A 60 0.21 8.39 -3.58
CA LEU A 60 -0.98 7.76 -4.14
C LEU A 60 -0.76 7.44 -5.63
N ILE A 61 -1.14 6.23 -6.03
CA ILE A 61 -1.14 5.75 -7.42
C ILE A 61 -2.59 5.73 -7.89
N LYS A 62 -2.92 6.53 -8.91
CA LYS A 62 -4.29 6.58 -9.43
C LYS A 62 -4.47 5.64 -10.60
N ASN A 63 -3.43 5.50 -11.43
CA ASN A 63 -3.44 4.60 -12.56
C ASN A 63 -2.04 4.05 -12.85
N GLU A 64 -1.95 3.04 -13.72
CA GLU A 64 -0.69 2.39 -14.07
C GLU A 64 0.32 3.35 -14.72
N ALA A 65 -0.13 4.42 -15.40
CA ALA A 65 0.77 5.38 -16.03
C ALA A 65 1.54 6.25 -15.01
N ASP A 66 1.10 6.28 -13.76
CA ASP A 66 1.83 6.92 -12.65
C ASP A 66 3.03 6.07 -12.18
N VAL A 67 3.14 4.81 -12.63
CA VAL A 67 4.17 3.86 -12.21
C VAL A 67 5.33 3.89 -13.21
N LYS A 68 6.56 3.96 -12.68
CA LYS A 68 7.76 3.95 -13.52
C LYS A 68 7.92 2.58 -14.20
N ALA A 69 8.44 2.57 -15.42
CA ALA A 69 8.55 1.35 -16.22
C ALA A 69 9.27 0.18 -15.50
N TYR A 70 10.32 0.46 -14.73
CA TYR A 70 11.06 -0.57 -13.99
C TYR A 70 10.33 -1.09 -12.74
N GLU A 71 9.24 -0.42 -12.32
CA GLU A 71 8.43 -0.74 -11.14
C GLU A 71 7.12 -1.45 -11.53
N LEU A 72 6.77 -1.45 -12.82
CA LEU A 72 5.52 -2.02 -13.34
C LEU A 72 5.32 -3.49 -12.99
N TYR A 73 6.41 -4.27 -12.92
CA TYR A 73 6.31 -5.68 -12.58
C TYR A 73 5.80 -5.87 -11.13
N ASP A 74 6.41 -5.19 -10.15
CA ASP A 74 6.00 -5.27 -8.74
C ASP A 74 4.58 -4.72 -8.54
N PHE A 75 4.24 -3.64 -9.25
CA PHE A 75 2.89 -3.08 -9.24
C PHE A 75 1.84 -4.05 -9.79
N ARG A 76 2.09 -4.65 -10.97
CA ARG A 76 1.14 -5.60 -11.58
C ARG A 76 1.01 -6.89 -10.77
N ASP A 77 2.10 -7.35 -10.15
CA ASP A 77 2.08 -8.50 -9.23
C ASP A 77 1.17 -8.22 -8.02
N LEU A 78 1.27 -7.01 -7.43
CA LEU A 78 0.36 -6.57 -6.37
C LEU A 78 -1.11 -6.59 -6.80
N ILE A 79 -1.43 -5.99 -7.96
CA ILE A 79 -2.81 -5.92 -8.46
C ILE A 79 -3.36 -7.32 -8.77
N THR A 80 -2.58 -8.17 -9.44
CA THR A 80 -2.99 -9.55 -9.75
C THR A 80 -3.30 -10.32 -8.47
N CYS A 81 -2.42 -10.22 -7.46
CA CYS A 81 -2.65 -10.86 -6.17
C CYS A 81 -3.87 -10.28 -5.43
N ALA A 82 -4.18 -9.00 -5.61
CA ALA A 82 -5.34 -8.35 -5.02
C ALA A 82 -6.63 -8.89 -5.66
N GLU A 83 -6.66 -9.02 -6.98
CA GLU A 83 -7.76 -9.62 -7.73
C GLU A 83 -8.00 -11.08 -7.30
N ASP A 84 -6.94 -11.90 -7.25
CA ASP A 84 -7.02 -13.31 -6.84
C ASP A 84 -7.55 -13.50 -5.41
N LYS A 85 -7.27 -12.55 -4.52
CA LYS A 85 -7.67 -12.58 -3.11
C LYS A 85 -8.92 -11.75 -2.81
N ALA A 86 -9.56 -11.18 -3.84
CA ALA A 86 -10.70 -10.28 -3.72
C ALA A 86 -10.45 -9.09 -2.75
N VAL A 87 -9.22 -8.57 -2.73
CA VAL A 87 -8.87 -7.36 -1.99
C VAL A 87 -9.35 -6.15 -2.78
N TYR A 88 -10.19 -5.32 -2.16
CA TYR A 88 -10.70 -4.11 -2.79
C TYR A 88 -9.57 -3.07 -2.99
N TYR A 89 -9.48 -2.52 -4.19
CA TYR A 89 -8.61 -1.40 -4.53
C TYR A 89 -9.31 -0.43 -5.48
N ASN A 90 -8.84 0.82 -5.49
CA ASN A 90 -9.35 1.88 -6.34
C ASN A 90 -8.20 2.50 -7.13
N LEU A 91 -8.14 2.15 -8.42
CA LEU A 91 -7.36 2.87 -9.42
C LEU A 91 -8.36 3.76 -10.18
N ARG A 92 -8.32 5.06 -9.93
CA ARG A 92 -9.22 6.06 -10.52
C ARG A 92 -8.75 6.52 -11.89
#